data_AF-A0A1X2Z157-F1
#
_entry.id   AF-A0A1X2Z157-F1
#
_cell.length_a   1.000
_cell.length_b   1.000
_cell.length_c   1.000
_cell.angle_alpha   90.00
_cell.angle_beta   90.00
_cell.angle_gamma   90.00
#
_symmetry.space_group_name_H-M   'P 1'
#
loop_
_entity.id
_entity.type
_entity.pdbx_description
1 polymer ?
#
loop_
_entity_poly.entity_id
_entity_poly.type
_entity_poly.pdbx_seq_one_letter_code
_entity_poly.pdbx_strand_id
1 'polypeptide(L)'
;MTEHEEYCVSIRESYRMSGSTLVGYAVTLWRWNHLDETWWYAAVRDYLFADYSGSRRKALRQARRDARRLAGIFDCTNHDTNEEGMWQ
;
A
#
# COMPACT_ATOMS: atom_id res chain seq x y z
N MET A 1 -22.91 -13.65 -3.16
CA MET A 1 -21.45 -13.55 -3.27
C MET A 1 -21.15 -12.08 -3.44
N THR A 2 -20.49 -11.47 -2.46
CA THR A 2 -19.88 -10.15 -2.66
C THR A 2 -18.80 -10.33 -3.72
N GLU A 3 -18.94 -9.66 -4.86
CA GLU A 3 -17.88 -9.60 -5.86
C GLU A 3 -16.77 -8.74 -5.26
N HIS A 4 -15.73 -9.38 -4.70
CA HIS A 4 -14.52 -8.67 -4.31
C HIS A 4 -13.69 -8.42 -5.57
N GLU A 5 -13.12 -7.22 -5.68
CA GLU A 5 -12.14 -6.90 -6.71
C GLU A 5 -10.95 -7.87 -6.59
N GLU A 6 -10.40 -8.33 -7.72
CA GLU A 6 -9.29 -9.29 -7.71
C GLU A 6 -8.03 -8.70 -7.05
N TYR A 7 -7.90 -7.37 -7.07
CA TYR A 7 -6.78 -6.63 -6.51
C TYR A 7 -7.26 -5.45 -5.68
N CYS A 8 -6.41 -4.94 -4.79
CA CYS A 8 -6.54 -3.59 -4.23
C CYS A 8 -5.17 -3.02 -3.87
N VAL A 9 -5.08 -1.71 -3.64
CA VAL A 9 -3.83 -1.01 -3.31
C VAL A 9 -3.94 -0.29 -1.97
N SER A 10 -2.91 -0.39 -1.14
CA SER A 10 -2.79 0.39 0.12
C SER A 10 -1.41 1.03 0.27
N ILE A 11 -1.30 1.99 1.19
CA ILE A 11 -0.07 2.66 1.60
C ILE A 11 0.14 2.42 3.10
N ARG A 12 1.23 1.74 3.43
CA ARG A 12 1.59 1.36 4.79
C ARG A 12 2.72 2.21 5.29
N GLU A 13 2.80 2.40 6.60
CA GLU A 13 3.98 2.96 7.23
C GLU A 13 5.10 1.90 7.26
N SER A 14 6.32 2.31 6.87
CA SER A 14 7.49 1.44 6.85
C SER A 14 8.40 1.78 8.02
N TYR A 15 8.74 0.78 8.82
CA TYR A 15 9.46 0.91 10.09
C TYR A 15 10.79 0.17 10.04
N ARG A 16 11.84 0.75 10.64
CA ARG A 16 13.08 0.02 10.90
C ARG A 16 12.84 -0.96 12.05
N MET A 17 13.09 -2.25 11.80
CA MET A 17 12.83 -3.35 12.75
C MET A 17 13.44 -3.11 14.14
N SER A 18 14.61 -2.48 14.23
CA SER A 18 15.37 -2.37 15.47
C SER A 18 14.98 -1.18 16.37
N GLY A 19 13.87 -0.48 16.13
CA GLY A 19 13.49 0.63 17.02
C GLY A 19 12.16 1.32 16.75
N SER A 20 11.20 0.66 16.09
CA SER A 20 9.89 1.23 15.74
C SER A 20 9.97 2.63 15.12
N THR A 21 11.10 2.94 14.48
CA THR A 21 11.35 4.25 13.89
C THR A 21 10.71 4.24 12.51
N LEU A 22 9.77 5.15 12.29
CA LEU A 22 9.18 5.36 10.98
C LEU A 22 10.27 5.84 10.01
N VAL A 23 10.54 5.05 8.98
CA VAL A 23 11.59 5.31 7.98
C VAL A 23 11.04 5.57 6.59
N GLY A 24 9.76 5.30 6.35
CA GLY A 24 9.19 5.46 5.01
C GLY A 24 7.72 5.11 4.93
N TYR A 25 7.27 4.97 3.69
CA TYR A 25 5.98 4.39 3.33
C TYR A 25 6.18 3.21 2.38
N ALA A 26 5.23 2.29 2.34
CA ALA A 26 5.22 1.14 1.45
C ALA A 26 3.90 1.11 0.69
N VAL A 27 3.95 1.29 -0.63
CA VAL A 27 2.79 1.03 -1.50
C VAL A 27 2.70 -0.47 -1.68
N THR A 28 1.55 -1.06 -1.34
CA THR A 28 1.33 -2.50 -1.38
C THR A 28 0.19 -2.81 -2.35
N LEU A 29 0.43 -3.75 -3.26
CA LEU A 29 -0.60 -4.37 -4.08
C LEU A 29 -1.01 -5.67 -3.38
N TRP A 30 -2.30 -5.82 -3.21
CA TRP A 30 -2.92 -7.01 -2.65
C TRP A 30 -3.71 -7.72 -3.73
N ARG A 31 -3.77 -9.04 -3.64
CA ARG A 31 -4.62 -9.89 -4.47
C ARG A 31 -5.60 -10.63 -3.57
N TRP A 32 -6.87 -10.67 -3.96
CA TRP A 32 -7.87 -11.45 -3.26
C TRP A 32 -7.60 -12.94 -3.50
N ASN A 33 -7.44 -13.71 -2.43
CA ASN A 33 -7.38 -15.16 -2.51
C ASN A 33 -8.78 -15.73 -2.25
N HIS A 34 -9.38 -16.33 -3.28
CA HIS A 34 -10.69 -16.96 -3.19
C HIS A 34 -10.72 -18.27 -2.39
N LEU A 35 -9.58 -18.93 -2.16
CA LEU A 35 -9.51 -20.17 -1.38
C LEU A 35 -9.59 -19.89 0.12
N ASP A 36 -8.83 -18.87 0.55
CA ASP A 36 -8.71 -18.52 1.97
C ASP A 36 -9.57 -17.31 2.35
N GLU A 37 -10.34 -16.78 1.39
CA GLU A 37 -11.17 -15.57 1.51
C GLU A 37 -10.41 -14.41 2.19
N THR A 38 -9.18 -14.15 1.73
CA THR A 38 -8.28 -13.18 2.37
C THR A 38 -7.37 -12.47 1.36
N TRP A 39 -6.88 -11.29 1.75
CA TRP A 39 -5.93 -10.53 0.93
C TRP A 39 -4.52 -11.08 1.07
N TRP A 40 -3.94 -11.45 -0.06
CA TRP A 40 -2.55 -11.88 -0.17
C TRP A 40 -1.68 -10.76 -0.71
N TYR A 41 -0.47 -10.69 -0.17
CA TYR A 41 0.54 -9.78 -0.69
C TYR A 41 0.94 -10.18 -2.11
N ALA A 42 0.84 -9.25 -3.06
CA ALA A 42 1.28 -9.45 -4.44
C ALA A 42 2.59 -8.71 -4.74
N ALA A 43 2.71 -7.44 -4.30
CA ALA A 43 3.92 -6.65 -4.51
C ALA A 43 4.02 -5.47 -3.51
N VAL A 44 5.25 -4.97 -3.28
CA VAL A 44 5.53 -3.76 -2.50
C VAL A 44 6.49 -2.86 -3.24
N ARG A 45 6.37 -1.57 -2.96
CA ARG A 45 7.42 -0.61 -3.25
C ARG A 45 7.60 0.34 -2.08
N ASP A 46 8.83 0.44 -1.60
CA ASP A 46 9.20 1.34 -0.52
C ASP A 46 9.49 2.77 -1.00
N TYR A 47 9.13 3.72 -0.16
CA TYR A 47 9.33 5.16 -0.28
C TYR A 47 10.01 5.62 1.00
N LEU A 48 11.32 5.35 1.11
CA LEU A 48 12.11 5.66 2.30
C LEU A 48 12.39 7.16 2.37
N PHE A 49 12.27 7.74 3.57
CA PHE A 49 12.51 9.18 3.77
C PHE A 49 13.90 9.62 3.30
N ALA A 50 14.92 8.74 3.41
CA ALA A 50 16.28 9.00 2.95
C ALA A 50 16.33 9.40 1.45
N ASP A 51 15.50 8.78 0.62
CA ASP A 51 15.44 9.04 -0.83
C ASP A 51 14.73 10.37 -1.15
N TYR A 52 14.03 10.95 -0.16
CA TYR A 52 13.25 12.18 -0.29
C TYR A 52 13.80 13.31 0.60
N SER A 53 15.11 13.32 0.82
CA SER A 53 15.80 14.33 1.64
C SER A 53 15.27 14.38 3.08
N GLY A 54 14.89 13.23 3.64
CA GLY A 54 14.27 13.09 4.96
C GLY A 54 12.80 13.54 5.02
N SER A 55 12.20 13.97 3.91
CA SER A 55 10.87 14.59 3.93
C SER A 55 9.74 13.56 3.84
N ARG A 56 9.06 13.35 4.98
CA ARG A 56 7.82 12.55 5.07
C ARG A 56 6.76 13.01 4.05
N ARG A 57 6.58 14.32 3.90
CA ARG A 57 5.60 14.89 2.95
C ARG A 57 5.92 14.55 1.49
N LYS A 58 7.19 14.61 1.08
CA LYS A 58 7.60 14.26 -0.28
C LYS A 58 7.44 12.76 -0.54
N ALA A 59 7.88 11.93 0.39
CA ALA A 59 7.73 10.48 0.31
C ALA A 59 6.25 10.07 0.19
N LEU A 60 5.37 10.58 1.05
CA LEU A 60 3.94 10.27 0.99
C LEU A 60 3.29 10.74 -0.31
N ARG A 61 3.65 11.93 -0.79
CA ARG A 61 3.12 12.45 -2.06
C ARG A 61 3.48 11.53 -3.23
N GLN A 62 4.71 11.04 -3.26
CA GLN A 62 5.15 10.13 -4.30
C GLN A 62 4.46 8.76 -4.17
N ALA A 63 4.38 8.21 -2.95
CA ALA A 63 3.65 6.97 -2.67
C ALA A 63 2.19 7.05 -3.14
N ARG A 64 1.47 8.13 -2.81
CA ARG A 64 0.09 8.36 -3.27
C ARG A 64 -0.05 8.47 -4.78
N ARG A 65 0.94 9.10 -5.45
CA ARG A 65 0.93 9.21 -6.91
C ARG A 65 1.05 7.84 -7.56
N ASP A 66 1.99 7.03 -7.08
CA ASP A 66 2.26 5.72 -7.65
C ASP A 66 1.16 4.72 -7.28
N ALA A 67 0.58 4.82 -6.06
CA ALA A 67 -0.60 4.04 -5.67
C ALA A 67 -1.81 4.31 -6.57
N ARG A 68 -2.11 5.58 -6.88
CA ARG A 68 -3.19 5.92 -7.84
C ARG A 68 -2.91 5.38 -9.24
N ARG A 69 -1.66 5.46 -9.70
CA ARG A 69 -1.28 4.90 -11.00
C ARG A 69 -1.45 3.38 -11.02
N LEU A 70 -1.03 2.71 -9.96
CA LEU A 70 -1.13 1.26 -9.82
C LEU A 70 -2.59 0.81 -9.78
N ALA A 71 -3.43 1.47 -8.99
CA ALA A 71 -4.86 1.23 -8.92
C ALA A 71 -5.54 1.37 -10.29
N GLY A 72 -5.16 2.38 -11.09
CA GLY A 72 -5.66 2.52 -12.46
C GLY A 72 -5.13 1.47 -13.46
N ILE A 73 -3.98 0.84 -13.19
CA ILE A 73 -3.46 -0.26 -14.03
C ILE A 73 -4.24 -1.56 -13.76
N PHE A 74 -4.56 -1.82 -12.49
CA PHE A 74 -5.27 -3.02 -12.06
C PHE A 74 -6.78 -2.85 -12.01
N ASP A 75 -7.29 -1.66 -12.35
CA ASP A 75 -8.69 -1.26 -12.24
C ASP A 75 -9.31 -1.64 -10.89
N CYS A 76 -8.68 -1.16 -9.80
CA CYS A 76 -9.05 -1.55 -8.45
C CYS A 76 -9.06 -0.39 -7.45
N THR A 77 -9.60 -0.68 -6.27
CA THR A 77 -9.72 0.26 -5.16
C THR A 77 -8.35 0.62 -4.59
N ASN A 78 -8.15 1.91 -4.39
CA ASN A 78 -7.01 2.46 -3.66
C ASN A 78 -7.48 2.90 -2.27
N HIS A 79 -7.03 2.19 -1.24
CA HIS A 79 -7.35 2.47 0.14
C HIS A 79 -6.48 3.59 0.75
N ASP A 80 -5.53 4.15 -0.01
CA ASP A 80 -4.54 5.13 0.48
C ASP A 80 -3.92 4.62 1.79
N THR A 81 -3.85 5.43 2.85
CA THR A 81 -3.36 5.03 4.17
C THR A 81 -4.42 4.36 5.06
N ASN A 82 -5.61 4.04 4.55
CA ASN A 82 -6.73 3.50 5.34
C ASN A 82 -6.95 1.99 5.08
N GLU A 83 -6.12 1.15 5.69
CA GLU A 83 -6.23 -0.32 5.54
C GLU A 83 -7.44 -0.92 6.25
N GLU A 84 -8.10 -0.20 7.17
CA GLU A 84 -9.24 -0.74 7.93
C GLU A 84 -10.40 -1.15 7.01
N GLY A 85 -10.58 -0.41 5.90
CA GLY A 85 -11.61 -0.72 4.90
C GLY A 85 -11.29 -1.90 3.98
N MET A 86 -10.13 -2.55 4.10
CA MET A 86 -9.80 -3.76 3.32
C MET A 86 -10.29 -5.06 3.96
N TRP A 87 -10.49 -5.07 5.27
CA TRP A 87 -10.75 -6.29 6.06
C TRP A 87 -12.22 -6.45 6.50
N GLN A 88 -13.10 -5.60 5.98
CA GLN A 88 -14.56 -5.63 6.23
C GLN A 88 -15.29 -6.32 5.09
#